data_AF-A0A3M0KG39-F1
#
_entry.id   AF-A0A3M0KG39-F1
#
_cell.length_a   1.000
_cell.length_b   1.000
_cell.length_c   1.000
_cell.angle_alpha   90.00
_cell.angle_beta   90.00
_cell.angle_gamma   90.00
#
_symmetry.space_group_name_H-M   'P 1'
#
loop_
_entity.id
_entity.type
_entity.pdbx_description
1 polymer ?
#
loop_
_entity_poly.entity_id
_entity_poly.type
_entity_poly.pdbx_seq_one_letter_code
_entity_poly.pdbx_strand_id
1 'polypeptide(L)'
;MVANALWGWLNHWKKVNWQCRGKPTWAAEIWQDIAARVEKLTVKVRHVDAHVSKSRANEEHLNNKQVDKAAKVKASQVDLDWQHKGEVFLARWALDASGLQGRDATYRWARD
;
A
#
# COMPACT_ATOMS: atom_id res chain seq x y z
N MET A 1 3.46 7.52 -14.76
CA MET A 1 4.33 6.34 -14.51
C MET A 1 3.66 5.01 -14.89
N VAL A 2 2.47 4.69 -14.37
CA VAL A 2 1.80 3.40 -14.64
C VAL A 2 1.45 3.18 -16.12
N ALA A 3 0.87 4.17 -16.79
CA ALA A 3 0.50 4.05 -18.20
C ALA A 3 1.72 3.76 -19.10
N ASN A 4 2.83 4.48 -18.89
CA ASN A 4 4.08 4.21 -19.62
C ASN A 4 4.58 2.79 -19.34
N ALA A 5 4.55 2.36 -18.08
CA ALA A 5 5.02 1.02 -17.71
C ALA A 5 4.21 -0.09 -18.40
N LEU A 6 2.87 0.03 -18.38
CA LEU A 6 1.97 -0.90 -19.06
C LEU A 6 2.11 -0.87 -20.59
N TRP A 7 2.31 0.31 -21.18
CA TRP A 7 2.36 0.47 -22.63
C TRP A 7 3.70 0.06 -23.25
N GLY A 8 4.82 0.33 -22.58
CA GLY A 8 6.15 0.20 -23.18
C GLY A 8 7.17 -0.61 -22.37
N TRP A 9 7.07 -0.63 -21.03
CA TRP A 9 8.14 -1.19 -20.20
C TRP A 9 7.95 -2.65 -19.82
N LEU A 10 6.71 -3.16 -19.69
CA LEU A 10 6.48 -4.55 -19.28
C LEU A 10 7.24 -5.55 -20.17
N ASN A 11 7.15 -5.39 -21.49
CA ASN A 11 7.85 -6.25 -22.43
C ASN A 11 9.37 -6.13 -22.32
N HIS A 12 9.89 -4.93 -22.05
CA HIS A 12 11.32 -4.72 -21.87
C HIS A 12 11.80 -5.36 -20.57
N TRP A 13 11.12 -5.10 -19.44
CA TRP A 13 11.44 -5.68 -18.13
C TRP A 13 11.38 -7.21 -18.14
N LYS A 14 10.39 -7.81 -18.81
CA LYS A 14 10.32 -9.27 -18.96
C LYS A 14 11.55 -9.85 -19.65
N LYS A 15 12.07 -9.17 -20.69
CA LYS A 15 13.29 -9.60 -21.43
C LYS A 15 14.56 -9.49 -20.59
N VAL A 16 14.65 -8.51 -19.69
CA VAL A 16 15.79 -8.33 -18.79
C VAL A 16 15.58 -8.99 -17.42
N ASN A 17 14.72 -10.02 -17.35
CA ASN A 17 14.37 -10.75 -16.13
C ASN A 17 14.00 -9.84 -14.94
N TRP A 18 13.26 -8.77 -15.22
CA TRP A 18 12.81 -7.78 -14.25
C TRP A 18 13.94 -7.04 -13.53
N GLN A 19 15.15 -7.02 -14.09
CA GLN A 19 16.31 -6.32 -13.55
C GLN A 19 16.70 -5.12 -14.40
N CYS A 20 17.08 -4.03 -13.74
CA CYS A 20 17.72 -2.88 -14.35
C CYS A 20 19.11 -2.71 -13.74
N ARG A 21 20.17 -2.80 -14.57
CA ARG A 21 21.57 -2.67 -14.14
C ARG A 21 21.96 -3.63 -13.00
N GLY A 22 21.46 -4.87 -13.05
CA GLY A 22 21.73 -5.91 -12.05
C GLY A 22 20.95 -5.75 -10.73
N LYS A 23 20.07 -4.75 -10.62
CA LYS A 23 19.16 -4.59 -9.48
C LYS A 23 17.72 -4.92 -9.90
N PRO A 24 16.88 -5.48 -9.03
CA PRO A 24 15.47 -5.65 -9.33
C PRO A 24 14.83 -4.30 -9.66
N THR A 25 13.93 -4.30 -10.63
CA THR A 25 13.11 -3.14 -10.95
C THR A 25 12.26 -2.79 -9.72
N TRP A 26 11.99 -1.50 -9.52
CA TRP A 26 11.16 -1.05 -8.40
C TRP A 26 9.83 -1.81 -8.39
N ALA A 27 9.42 -2.30 -7.21
CA ALA A 27 8.21 -3.10 -7.04
C ALA A 27 8.08 -4.27 -8.06
N ALA A 28 9.18 -4.94 -8.41
CA ALA A 28 9.22 -5.98 -9.44
C ALA A 28 8.14 -7.05 -9.27
N GLU A 29 7.89 -7.52 -8.04
CA GLU A 29 6.88 -8.52 -7.74
C GLU A 29 5.46 -8.06 -8.09
N ILE A 30 5.12 -6.80 -7.77
CA ILE A 30 3.82 -6.20 -8.11
C ILE A 30 3.70 -6.08 -9.63
N TRP A 31 4.75 -5.65 -10.32
CA TRP A 31 4.74 -5.55 -11.78
C TRP A 31 4.65 -6.90 -12.48
N GLN A 32 5.25 -7.95 -11.91
CA GLN A 32 5.11 -9.33 -12.39
C GLN A 32 3.67 -9.83 -12.27
N ASP A 33 3.01 -9.62 -11.12
CA ASP A 33 1.59 -9.97 -10.93
C ASP A 33 0.69 -9.19 -11.91
N ILE A 34 0.92 -7.88 -12.05
CA ILE A 34 0.19 -7.06 -13.02
C ILE A 34 0.37 -7.59 -14.44
N ALA A 35 1.60 -7.92 -14.86
CA ALA A 35 1.85 -8.44 -16.19
C ALA A 35 1.15 -9.78 -16.43
N ALA A 36 1.17 -10.69 -15.46
CA ALA A 36 0.48 -11.97 -15.54
C ALA A 36 -1.05 -11.82 -15.68
N ARG A 37 -1.63 -10.80 -15.03
CA ARG A 37 -3.07 -10.49 -15.14
C ARG A 37 -3.41 -9.80 -16.47
N VAL A 38 -2.59 -8.84 -16.89
CA VAL A 38 -2.79 -8.08 -18.13
C VAL A 38 -2.61 -8.98 -19.36
N GLU A 39 -1.70 -9.96 -19.34
CA GLU A 39 -1.54 -10.93 -20.43
C GLU A 39 -2.81 -11.76 -20.72
N LYS A 40 -3.66 -11.94 -19.70
CA LYS A 40 -4.92 -12.70 -19.80
C LYS A 40 -6.13 -11.82 -20.15
N LEU A 41 -5.96 -10.50 -20.22
CA LEU A 41 -7.05 -9.54 -20.39
C LEU A 41 -6.80 -8.64 -21.59
N THR A 42 -7.87 -8.31 -22.33
CA THR A 42 -7.77 -7.24 -23.33
C THR A 42 -7.84 -5.89 -22.62
N VAL A 43 -6.68 -5.29 -22.34
CA VAL A 43 -6.58 -4.02 -21.61
C VAL A 43 -6.40 -2.86 -22.58
N LYS A 44 -7.24 -1.83 -22.45
CA LYS A 44 -7.03 -0.53 -23.10
C LYS A 44 -6.53 0.45 -22.05
N VAL A 45 -5.35 1.03 -22.28
CA VAL A 45 -4.74 2.00 -21.37
C VAL A 45 -5.01 3.41 -21.89
N ARG A 46 -5.55 4.28 -21.03
CA ARG A 46 -5.74 5.71 -21.31
C ARG A 46 -5.20 6.52 -20.14
N HIS A 47 -4.59 7.66 -20.46
CA HIS A 47 -4.22 8.65 -19.46
C HIS A 47 -5.38 9.64 -19.28
N VAL A 48 -5.85 9.79 -18.05
CA VAL A 48 -6.87 10.78 -17.69
C VAL A 48 -6.19 11.87 -16.88
N ASP A 49 -6.31 13.12 -17.35
CA ASP A 49 -5.81 14.26 -16.59
C ASP A 49 -6.61 14.44 -15.29
N ALA A 50 -5.88 14.53 -14.18
CA ALA A 50 -6.46 14.72 -12.85
C ALA A 50 -6.89 16.17 -12.60
N HIS A 51 -6.37 17.14 -13.36
CA HIS A 51 -6.58 18.57 -13.14
C HIS A 51 -7.58 19.19 -14.12
N VAL A 52 -8.71 18.52 -14.32
CA VAL A 52 -9.81 19.05 -15.13
C VAL A 52 -10.81 19.80 -14.25
N SER A 53 -11.20 21.00 -14.68
CA SER A 53 -12.25 21.78 -14.02
C SER A 53 -13.59 21.04 -14.08
N LYS A 54 -14.45 21.26 -13.08
CA LYS A 54 -15.76 20.57 -13.01
C LYS A 54 -16.62 20.78 -14.26
N SER A 55 -16.53 21.96 -14.89
CA SER A 55 -17.28 22.29 -16.10
C SER A 55 -16.77 21.59 -17.38
N ARG A 56 -15.57 21.02 -17.35
CA ARG A 56 -14.97 20.25 -18.47
C ARG A 56 -14.80 18.77 -18.14
N ALA A 57 -15.28 18.31 -16.99
CA ALA A 57 -15.13 16.94 -16.56
C ALA A 57 -15.98 16.00 -17.42
N ASN A 58 -15.35 14.99 -18.01
CA ASN A 58 -16.01 13.88 -18.69
C ASN A 58 -16.24 12.70 -17.72
N GLU A 59 -16.93 11.67 -18.19
CA GLU A 59 -17.21 10.46 -17.40
C GLU A 59 -15.94 9.76 -16.89
N GLU A 60 -14.91 9.64 -17.73
CA GLU A 60 -13.62 9.05 -17.33
C GLU A 60 -12.99 9.80 -16.14
N HIS A 61 -13.07 11.13 -16.15
CA HIS A 61 -12.58 11.97 -15.05
C HIS A 61 -13.42 11.82 -13.77
N LEU A 62 -14.75 11.65 -13.89
CA LEU A 62 -15.63 11.38 -12.74
C LEU A 62 -15.30 10.02 -12.11
N ASN A 63 -15.13 8.98 -12.93
CA ASN A 63 -14.74 7.65 -12.48
C ASN A 63 -13.37 7.67 -11.79
N ASN A 64 -12.39 8.37 -12.37
CA ASN A 64 -11.08 8.53 -11.76
C ASN A 64 -11.16 9.24 -10.39
N LYS A 65 -12.00 10.28 -10.27
CA LYS A 65 -12.26 10.96 -8.98
C LYS A 65 -12.91 10.06 -7.94
N GLN A 66 -13.80 9.16 -8.36
CA GLN A 66 -14.42 8.21 -7.45
C GLN A 66 -13.41 7.18 -6.93
N VAL A 67 -12.56 6.65 -7.82
CA VAL A 67 -11.50 5.71 -7.46
C VAL A 67 -10.47 6.36 -6.55
N ASP A 68 -10.07 7.62 -6.81
CA ASP A 68 -9.18 8.38 -5.92
C ASP A 68 -9.75 8.54 -4.50
N LYS A 69 -11.04 8.87 -4.38
CA LYS A 69 -11.71 8.94 -3.07
C LYS A 69 -11.71 7.60 -2.35
N ALA A 70 -12.04 6.52 -3.05
CA ALA A 70 -12.03 5.17 -2.47
C ALA A 70 -10.63 4.74 -2.03
N ALA A 71 -9.61 5.05 -2.85
CA ALA A 71 -8.21 4.76 -2.53
C ALA A 71 -7.75 5.53 -1.27
N LYS A 72 -8.12 6.80 -1.13
CA LYS A 72 -7.83 7.61 0.07
C LYS A 72 -8.45 7.03 1.32
N VAL A 73 -9.71 6.61 1.26
CA VAL A 73 -10.40 5.97 2.40
C VAL A 73 -9.66 4.70 2.83
N LYS A 74 -9.28 3.85 1.86
CA LYS A 74 -8.54 2.62 2.16
C LYS A 74 -7.16 2.90 2.73
N ALA A 75 -6.46 3.92 2.22
CA ALA A 75 -5.17 4.35 2.74
C ALA A 75 -5.28 4.84 4.19
N SER A 76 -6.29 5.66 4.50
CA SER A 76 -6.56 6.11 5.87
C SER A 76 -6.91 4.94 6.80
N GLN A 77 -7.63 3.93 6.32
CA GLN A 77 -7.93 2.75 7.13
C GLN A 77 -6.68 1.92 7.46
N VAL A 78 -5.76 1.76 6.50
CA VAL A 78 -4.47 1.10 6.74
C VAL A 78 -3.60 1.91 7.72
N ASP A 79 -3.61 3.24 7.59
CA ASP A 79 -2.88 4.13 8.50
C ASP A 79 -3.43 4.05 9.94
N LEU A 80 -4.76 4.03 10.09
CA LEU A 80 -5.41 3.83 11.38
C LEU A 80 -5.13 2.45 11.99
N ASP A 81 -5.14 1.38 11.20
CA ASP A 81 -4.76 0.03 11.66
C ASP A 81 -3.29 0.00 12.13
N TRP A 82 -2.40 0.69 11.43
CA TRP A 82 -1.00 0.83 11.84
C TRP A 82 -0.85 1.63 13.14
N GLN A 83 -1.54 2.77 13.27
CA GLN A 83 -1.55 3.56 14.50
C GLN A 83 -2.06 2.74 15.68
N HIS A 84 -3.17 2.02 15.52
CA HIS A 84 -3.72 1.16 16.56
C HIS A 84 -2.74 0.05 16.97
N LYS A 85 -2.08 -0.61 16.01
CA LYS A 85 -1.03 -1.59 16.31
C LYS A 85 0.16 -0.97 17.03
N GLY A 86 0.54 0.25 16.66
CA GLY A 86 1.58 1.02 17.35
C GLY A 86 1.21 1.36 18.80
N GLU A 87 -0.02 1.80 19.06
CA GLU A 87 -0.52 2.07 20.41
C GLU A 87 -0.57 0.80 21.26
N VAL A 88 -1.05 -0.32 20.71
CA VAL A 88 -1.06 -1.62 21.39
C VAL A 88 0.36 -2.07 21.71
N PHE A 89 1.30 -1.89 20.78
CA PHE A 89 2.70 -2.18 21.00
C PHE A 89 3.30 -1.30 22.11
N LEU A 90 3.02 0.00 22.12
CA LEU A 90 3.51 0.93 23.15
C LEU A 90 2.90 0.63 24.53
N ALA A 91 1.60 0.31 24.60
CA ALA A 91 0.94 -0.09 25.83
C ALA A 91 1.55 -1.39 26.39
N ARG A 92 1.83 -2.37 25.51
CA ARG A 92 2.48 -3.62 25.90
C ARG A 92 3.93 -3.39 26.36
N TRP A 93 4.69 -2.60 25.63
CA TRP A 93 6.05 -2.23 25.98
C TRP A 93 6.12 -1.50 27.33
N ALA A 94 5.22 -0.55 27.59
CA ALA A 94 5.17 0.16 28.87
C ALA A 94 4.82 -0.78 30.03
N LEU A 95 3.93 -1.75 29.82
CA LEU A 95 3.60 -2.77 30.81
C LEU A 95 4.81 -3.67 31.14
N ASP A 96 5.52 -4.15 30.11
CA ASP A 96 6.67 -5.02 30.28
C ASP A 96 7.91 -4.25 30.84
N ALA A 97 8.10 -2.99 30.44
CA ALA A 97 9.23 -2.14 30.84
C ALA A 97 9.06 -1.48 32.22
N SER A 98 7.83 -1.24 32.67
CA SER A 98 7.55 -0.62 33.99
C SER A 98 7.79 -1.54 35.18
N GLY A 99 8.16 -2.81 34.95
CA GLY A 99 8.57 -3.73 36.01
C GLY A 99 7.45 -4.16 36.96
N LEU A 100 6.18 -3.88 36.63
CA LEU A 100 5.03 -4.50 37.28
C LEU A 100 5.04 -5.98 36.88
N GLN A 101 5.62 -6.85 37.71
CA GLN A 101 5.77 -8.30 37.50
C GLN A 101 4.43 -9.07 37.48
N GLY A 102 3.48 -8.58 36.70
CA GLY A 102 2.15 -9.15 36.54
C GLY A 102 1.46 -9.44 37.86
N ARG A 103 0.54 -10.39 37.79
CA ARG A 103 -0.31 -10.83 38.90
C ARG A 103 0.47 -11.38 40.12
N ASP A 104 1.77 -11.67 39.98
CA ASP A 104 2.64 -12.23 41.02
C ASP A 104 3.40 -11.17 41.83
N ALA A 105 3.40 -9.89 41.40
CA ALA A 105 4.02 -8.81 42.16
C ALA A 105 3.29 -8.53 43.48
N THR A 106 1.95 -8.57 43.45
CA THR A 106 1.10 -8.33 44.63
C THR A 106 1.27 -9.42 45.69
N TYR A 107 1.54 -10.66 45.27
CA TYR A 107 1.74 -11.79 46.18
C TYR A 107 3.07 -11.71 46.94
N ARG A 108 4.08 -11.03 46.36
CA ARG A 108 5.37 -10.77 47.04
C ARG A 108 5.29 -9.60 48.00
N TRP A 109 4.56 -8.54 47.66
CA TRP A 109 4.35 -7.41 48.57
C TRP A 109 3.55 -7.79 49.83
N ALA A 110 2.59 -8.72 49.71
CA ALA A 110 1.78 -9.17 50.84
C ALA A 110 2.47 -10.24 51.73
N ARG A 111 3.74 -10.58 51.46
CA ARG A 111 4.49 -11.63 52.17
C ARG A 111 5.67 -11.13 53.01
N ASP A 112 5.94 -9.83 52.98
CA ASP A 112 6.85 -9.14 53.91
C ASP A 112 6.04 -8.49 55.05
#